data_AF-A0A9N8K4I4-F1
#
_entry.id   AF-A0A9N8K4I4-F1
#
_cell.length_a   1.000
_cell.length_b   1.000
_cell.length_c   1.000
_cell.angle_alpha   90.00
_cell.angle_beta   90.00
_cell.angle_gamma   90.00
#
_symmetry.space_group_name_H-M   'P 1'
#
loop_
_entity.id
_entity.type
_entity.pdbx_description
1 polymer ?
#
loop_
_entity_poly.entity_id
_entity_poly.type
_entity_poly.pdbx_seq_one_letter_code
_entity_poly.pdbx_strand_id
1 'polypeptide(L)'
;MEIIDPRFSYQDFLELAYARRKDRGEEEAPFIDILKDVFEDTTQPDEAANQLSSFVFSHDDFLSIYSEVLSTIVDAAHQLSEEDDLHKLANLVLELSRLEYVRNNSADTLHLSFKGKDYAIAPGQVIEVDHGKIWSDLPHFTTCFGQDMQGTLCSDLHTHLH
;
A
#
# COMPACT_ATOMS: atom_id res chain seq x y z
N MET A 1 26.85 11.21 24.16
CA MET A 1 25.86 10.15 23.95
C MET A 1 25.45 10.30 22.50
N GLU A 2 26.08 9.53 21.61
CA GLU A 2 25.67 9.49 20.21
C GLU A 2 24.32 8.81 20.16
N ILE A 3 23.30 9.55 19.72
CA ILE A 3 22.03 8.93 19.32
C ILE A 3 22.39 8.24 18.00
N ILE A 4 22.74 6.97 18.08
CA ILE A 4 22.68 6.10 16.91
C ILE A 4 21.18 5.92 16.68
N ASP A 5 20.60 6.83 15.91
CA ASP A 5 19.35 6.54 15.23
C ASP A 5 19.65 5.33 14.33
N PRO A 6 19.05 4.15 14.57
CA PRO A 6 19.23 3.05 13.64
C PRO A 6 18.53 3.48 12.36
N ARG A 7 19.29 4.09 11.44
CA ARG A 7 18.81 4.38 10.10
C ARG A 7 18.33 3.07 9.50
N PHE A 8 17.02 2.91 9.46
CA PHE A 8 16.42 1.73 8.87
C PHE A 8 16.55 1.90 7.37
N SER A 9 17.37 1.04 6.76
CA SER A 9 17.65 1.05 5.34
C SER A 9 16.53 0.39 4.56
N TYR A 10 16.44 0.64 3.25
CA TYR A 10 15.50 -0.09 2.41
C TYR A 10 15.81 -1.60 2.38
N GLN A 11 17.08 -2.01 2.55
CA GLN A 11 17.42 -3.42 2.63
C GLN A 11 16.83 -4.08 3.89
N ASP A 12 16.94 -3.42 5.05
CA ASP A 12 16.37 -3.92 6.31
C ASP A 12 14.84 -4.01 6.22
N PHE A 13 14.22 -3.02 5.57
CA PHE A 13 12.79 -3.03 5.28
C PHE A 13 12.37 -4.21 4.41
N LEU A 14 13.06 -4.44 3.29
CA LEU A 14 12.75 -5.53 2.38
C LEU A 14 12.94 -6.89 3.05
N GLU A 15 14.02 -7.08 3.82
CA GLU A 15 14.26 -8.32 4.58
C GLU A 15 13.10 -8.60 5.54
N LEU A 16 12.65 -7.59 6.28
CA LEU A 16 11.51 -7.72 7.19
C LEU A 16 10.20 -8.02 6.43
N ALA A 17 9.98 -7.39 5.28
CA ALA A 17 8.81 -7.61 4.45
C ALA A 17 8.75 -9.04 3.90
N TYR A 18 9.87 -9.56 3.36
CA TYR A 18 9.97 -10.96 2.92
C TYR A 18 9.79 -11.95 4.08
N ALA A 19 10.37 -11.67 5.26
CA ALA A 19 10.21 -12.53 6.43
C ALA A 19 8.73 -12.63 6.86
N ARG A 20 8.01 -11.50 6.93
CA ARG A 20 6.57 -11.48 7.24
C ARG A 20 5.74 -12.26 6.23
N ARG A 21 6.04 -12.15 4.94
CA ARG A 21 5.38 -12.92 3.86
C ARG A 21 5.61 -14.42 4.03
N LYS A 22 6.85 -14.82 4.27
CA LYS A 22 7.23 -16.21 4.50
C LYS A 22 6.52 -16.81 5.72
N ASP A 23 6.41 -16.05 6.81
CA ASP A 23 5.69 -16.49 8.02
C ASP A 23 4.18 -16.69 7.77
N ARG A 24 3.61 -16.01 6.77
CA ARG A 24 2.22 -16.21 6.30
C ARG A 24 2.07 -17.34 5.28
N GLY A 25 3.16 -18.00 4.89
CA GLY A 25 3.16 -19.06 3.87
C GLY A 25 3.08 -18.56 2.44
N GLU A 26 3.41 -17.28 2.21
CA GLU A 26 3.38 -16.63 0.90
C GLU A 26 4.81 -16.68 0.33
N GLU A 27 5.05 -17.57 -0.63
CA GLU A 27 6.39 -17.82 -1.20
C GLU A 27 6.82 -16.79 -2.25
N GLU A 28 5.86 -16.17 -2.96
CA GLU A 28 6.11 -15.15 -3.97
C GLU A 28 5.55 -13.81 -3.48
N ALA A 29 6.35 -12.74 -3.58
CA ALA A 29 5.94 -11.40 -3.20
C ALA A 29 6.25 -10.40 -4.34
N PRO A 30 5.57 -10.50 -5.50
CA PRO A 30 5.91 -9.71 -6.69
C PRO A 30 5.95 -8.21 -6.45
N PHE A 31 5.07 -7.67 -5.59
CA PHE A 31 5.11 -6.25 -5.23
C PHE A 31 6.31 -5.86 -4.34
N ILE A 32 6.85 -6.77 -3.51
CA ILE A 32 8.10 -6.51 -2.77
C ILE A 32 9.27 -6.49 -3.74
N ASP A 33 9.28 -7.37 -4.74
CA ASP A 33 10.27 -7.35 -5.81
C ASP A 33 10.20 -6.02 -6.60
N ILE A 34 9.00 -5.54 -6.92
CA ILE A 34 8.82 -4.23 -7.57
C ILE A 34 9.32 -3.08 -6.68
N LEU A 35 9.04 -3.10 -5.37
CA LEU A 35 9.56 -2.09 -4.44
C LEU A 35 11.09 -2.13 -4.38
N LYS A 36 11.68 -3.32 -4.36
CA LYS A 36 13.13 -3.49 -4.43
C LYS A 36 13.69 -2.85 -5.71
N ASP A 37 13.08 -3.11 -6.86
CA ASP A 37 13.53 -2.55 -8.13
C ASP A 37 13.44 -1.01 -8.15
N VAL A 38 12.41 -0.45 -7.50
CA VAL A 38 12.30 1.01 -7.30
C VAL A 38 13.42 1.53 -6.41
N PHE A 39 13.73 0.87 -5.29
CA PHE A 39 14.82 1.28 -4.41
C PHE A 39 16.20 1.13 -5.05
N GLU A 40 16.41 0.11 -5.90
CA GLU A 40 17.66 -0.14 -6.61
C GLU A 40 17.80 0.66 -7.92
N ASP A 41 16.83 1.52 -8.24
CA ASP A 41 16.76 2.32 -9.48
C ASP A 41 16.83 1.45 -10.76
N THR A 42 16.41 0.18 -10.69
CA THR A 42 16.38 -0.76 -11.82
C THR A 42 15.10 -0.62 -12.66
N THR A 43 14.05 -0.04 -12.07
CA THR A 43 12.76 0.24 -12.72
C THR A 43 12.34 1.70 -12.51
N GLN A 44 11.77 2.32 -13.55
CA GLN A 44 11.25 3.69 -13.45
C GLN A 44 9.91 3.71 -12.69
N PRO A 45 9.58 4.81 -11.97
CA PRO A 45 8.36 4.88 -11.16
C PRO A 45 7.05 4.62 -11.94
N ASP A 46 6.96 5.05 -13.19
CA ASP A 46 5.80 4.85 -14.06
C ASP A 46 5.62 3.39 -14.48
N GLU A 47 6.71 2.73 -14.85
CA GLU A 47 6.74 1.29 -15.13
C GLU A 47 6.38 0.49 -13.87
N ALA A 48 6.97 0.81 -12.72
CA ALA A 48 6.65 0.17 -11.45
C ALA A 48 5.17 0.34 -11.05
N ALA A 49 4.60 1.54 -11.27
CA ALA A 49 3.18 1.79 -11.02
C ALA A 49 2.28 0.91 -11.90
N ASN A 50 2.62 0.76 -13.19
CA ASN A 50 1.89 -0.12 -14.10
C ASN A 50 2.00 -1.61 -13.71
N GLN A 51 3.19 -2.05 -13.30
CA GLN A 51 3.42 -3.42 -12.82
C GLN A 51 2.63 -3.70 -11.54
N LEU A 52 2.64 -2.78 -10.57
CA LEU A 52 1.84 -2.90 -9.34
C LEU A 52 0.34 -2.95 -9.63
N SER A 53 -0.15 -2.06 -10.49
CA SER A 53 -1.56 -2.05 -10.88
C SER A 53 -1.96 -3.37 -11.54
N SER A 54 -1.14 -3.86 -12.47
CA SER A 54 -1.37 -5.14 -13.15
C SER A 54 -1.38 -6.31 -12.16
N PHE A 55 -0.44 -6.33 -11.21
CA PHE A 55 -0.37 -7.31 -10.13
C PHE A 55 -1.61 -7.28 -9.24
N VAL A 56 -2.06 -6.09 -8.81
CA VAL A 56 -3.27 -5.95 -8.00
C VAL A 56 -4.48 -6.54 -8.73
N PHE A 57 -4.70 -6.15 -9.98
CA PHE A 57 -5.89 -6.56 -10.74
C PHE A 57 -5.81 -7.97 -11.36
N SER A 58 -4.68 -8.68 -11.22
CA SER A 58 -4.61 -10.10 -11.60
C SER A 58 -5.22 -11.03 -10.56
N HIS A 59 -5.63 -10.53 -9.40
CA HIS A 59 -6.19 -11.32 -8.29
C HIS A 59 -7.71 -11.16 -8.21
N ASP A 60 -8.41 -12.26 -7.91
CA ASP A 60 -9.86 -12.23 -7.70
C ASP A 60 -10.25 -11.32 -6.52
N ASP A 61 -9.46 -11.36 -5.44
CA ASP A 61 -9.58 -10.46 -4.28
C ASP A 61 -8.62 -9.26 -4.38
N PHE A 62 -8.64 -8.58 -5.52
CA PHE A 62 -7.74 -7.45 -5.78
C PHE A 62 -7.85 -6.34 -4.74
N LEU A 63 -8.97 -6.17 -4.05
CA LEU A 63 -9.13 -5.12 -3.04
C LEU A 63 -8.30 -5.39 -1.78
N SER A 64 -8.20 -6.65 -1.35
CA SER A 64 -7.29 -7.05 -0.27
C SER A 64 -5.84 -6.81 -0.69
N ILE A 65 -5.47 -7.19 -1.92
CA ILE A 65 -4.12 -6.98 -2.46
C ILE A 65 -3.80 -5.48 -2.58
N TYR A 66 -4.72 -4.69 -3.11
CA TYR A 66 -4.62 -3.22 -3.17
C TYR A 66 -4.38 -2.61 -1.79
N SER A 67 -5.16 -3.03 -0.80
CA SER A 67 -5.02 -2.57 0.58
C SER A 67 -3.64 -2.92 1.15
N GLU A 68 -3.14 -4.13 0.86
CA GLU A 68 -1.85 -4.58 1.34
C GLU A 68 -0.68 -3.84 0.68
N VAL A 69 -0.77 -3.56 -0.63
CA VAL A 69 0.22 -2.74 -1.35
C VAL A 69 0.30 -1.35 -0.74
N LEU A 70 -0.85 -0.69 -0.53
CA LEU A 70 -0.86 0.64 0.10
C LEU A 70 -0.31 0.60 1.51
N SER A 71 -0.76 -0.32 2.36
CA SER A 71 -0.23 -0.46 3.72
C SER A 71 1.29 -0.67 3.73
N THR A 72 1.82 -1.46 2.79
CA THR A 72 3.27 -1.70 2.71
C THR A 72 4.04 -0.46 2.28
N ILE A 73 3.53 0.32 1.32
CA ILE A 73 4.13 1.61 0.91
C ILE A 73 4.16 2.59 2.09
N VAL A 74 3.06 2.65 2.86
CA VAL A 74 2.98 3.51 4.06
C VAL A 74 3.93 3.03 5.16
N ASP A 75 3.96 1.72 5.44
CA ASP A 75 4.88 1.12 6.40
C ASP A 75 6.35 1.37 6.02
N ALA A 76 6.67 1.33 4.72
CA ALA A 76 7.99 1.67 4.20
C ALA A 76 8.32 3.13 4.50
N ALA A 77 7.41 4.05 4.15
CA ALA A 77 7.60 5.48 4.39
C ALA A 77 7.77 5.84 5.88
N HIS A 78 7.18 5.06 6.79
CA HIS A 78 7.35 5.25 8.24
C HIS A 78 8.67 4.72 8.79
N GLN A 79 9.18 3.64 8.21
CA GLN A 79 10.39 3.00 8.71
C GLN A 79 11.64 3.62 8.11
N LEU A 80 11.61 3.97 6.82
CA LEU A 80 12.78 4.48 6.10
C LEU A 80 13.24 5.83 6.63
N SER A 81 14.55 5.95 6.73
CA SER A 81 15.22 7.12 7.30
C SER A 81 15.97 7.97 6.27
N GLU A 82 16.28 7.41 5.10
CA GLU A 82 17.02 8.09 4.04
C GLU A 82 16.06 8.86 3.12
N GLU A 83 16.35 10.14 2.89
CA GLU A 83 15.49 11.05 2.10
C GLU A 83 15.31 10.57 0.66
N ASP A 84 16.36 9.99 0.07
CA ASP A 84 16.33 9.48 -1.30
C ASP A 84 15.33 8.33 -1.45
N ASP A 85 15.24 7.44 -0.46
CA ASP A 85 14.28 6.32 -0.48
C ASP A 85 12.84 6.81 -0.32
N LEU A 86 12.62 7.82 0.52
CA LEU A 86 11.32 8.49 0.65
C LEU A 86 10.91 9.20 -0.64
N HIS A 87 11.86 9.83 -1.33
CA HIS A 87 11.63 10.46 -2.63
C HIS A 87 11.20 9.44 -3.69
N LYS A 88 11.82 8.26 -3.71
CA LYS A 88 11.45 7.14 -4.59
C LYS A 88 10.03 6.66 -4.32
N LEU A 89 9.66 6.47 -3.04
CA LEU A 89 8.28 6.11 -2.66
C LEU A 89 7.26 7.19 -3.05
N ALA A 90 7.59 8.46 -2.84
CA ALA A 90 6.70 9.57 -3.21
C ALA A 90 6.47 9.61 -4.74
N ASN A 91 7.52 9.39 -5.54
CA ASN A 91 7.39 9.31 -7.00
C ASN A 91 6.54 8.11 -7.43
N LEU A 92 6.71 6.96 -6.79
CA LEU A 92 5.87 5.77 -7.06
C LEU A 92 4.39 6.05 -6.77
N VAL A 93 4.07 6.64 -5.61
CA VAL A 93 2.69 7.00 -5.25
C VAL A 93 2.11 8.03 -6.22
N LEU A 94 2.93 8.99 -6.65
CA LEU A 94 2.53 9.98 -7.65
C LEU A 94 2.19 9.32 -8.99
N GLU A 95 3.01 8.39 -9.48
CA GLU A 95 2.74 7.68 -10.73
C GLU A 95 1.52 6.75 -10.61
N LEU A 96 1.35 6.06 -9.47
CA LEU A 96 0.11 5.34 -9.18
C LEU A 96 -1.10 6.27 -9.31
N SER A 97 -1.07 7.45 -8.71
CA SER A 97 -2.19 8.41 -8.76
C SER A 97 -2.53 8.93 -10.17
N ARG A 98 -1.61 8.77 -11.13
CA ARG A 98 -1.77 9.18 -12.54
C ARG A 98 -2.31 8.08 -13.43
N LEU A 99 -2.40 6.84 -12.95
CA LEU A 99 -2.94 5.72 -13.72
C LEU A 99 -4.38 5.99 -14.18
N GLU A 100 -4.75 5.41 -15.31
CA GLU A 100 -6.11 5.50 -15.81
C GLU A 100 -7.12 4.88 -14.83
N TYR A 101 -8.35 5.39 -14.87
CA TYR A 101 -9.41 4.86 -14.04
C TYR A 101 -9.69 3.40 -14.33
N VAL A 102 -9.56 2.59 -13.29
CA VAL A 102 -9.82 1.15 -13.34
C VAL A 102 -11.31 0.92 -13.51
N ARG A 103 -11.68 0.06 -14.45
CA ARG A 103 -13.07 -0.26 -14.77
C ARG A 103 -13.36 -1.75 -14.61
N ASN A 104 -14.61 -2.06 -14.30
CA ASN A 104 -15.09 -3.43 -14.42
C ASN A 104 -15.11 -3.81 -15.91
N ASN A 105 -14.09 -4.54 -16.36
CA ASN A 105 -13.98 -5.03 -17.74
C ASN A 105 -14.68 -6.37 -17.97
N SER A 106 -15.29 -6.95 -16.93
CA SER A 106 -16.06 -8.18 -17.05
C SER A 106 -17.45 -7.93 -17.62
N ALA A 107 -18.11 -9.00 -18.09
CA ALA A 107 -19.49 -8.95 -18.55
C ALA A 107 -20.51 -8.94 -17.39
N ASP A 108 -20.06 -9.22 -16.17
CA ASP A 108 -20.90 -9.40 -14.99
C ASP A 108 -20.77 -8.22 -14.02
N THR A 109 -21.73 -8.08 -13.11
CA THR A 109 -21.61 -7.12 -12.00
C THR A 109 -20.59 -7.66 -11.00
N LEU A 110 -19.53 -6.88 -10.74
CA LEU A 110 -18.57 -7.19 -9.68
C LEU A 110 -19.20 -6.86 -8.32
N HIS A 111 -19.16 -7.84 -7.42
CA HIS A 111 -19.56 -7.68 -6.03
C HIS A 111 -18.30 -7.71 -5.16
N LEU A 112 -18.03 -6.59 -4.51
CA LEU A 112 -16.81 -6.39 -3.72
C LEU A 112 -17.17 -6.06 -2.29
N SER A 113 -16.33 -6.49 -1.34
CA SER A 113 -16.42 -6.03 0.05
C SER A 113 -15.16 -5.26 0.41
N PHE A 114 -15.32 -4.03 0.91
CA PHE A 114 -14.22 -3.18 1.31
C PHE A 114 -14.54 -2.50 2.64
N LYS A 115 -13.70 -2.71 3.66
CA LYS A 115 -13.91 -2.19 5.02
C LYS A 115 -15.31 -2.50 5.57
N GLY A 116 -15.80 -3.72 5.33
CA GLY A 116 -17.10 -4.18 5.80
C GLY A 116 -18.30 -3.54 5.10
N LYS A 117 -18.10 -2.86 3.96
CA LYS A 117 -19.15 -2.35 3.10
C LYS A 117 -19.13 -3.11 1.78
N ASP A 118 -20.31 -3.42 1.27
CA ASP A 118 -20.46 -4.10 -0.02
C ASP A 118 -20.71 -3.09 -1.15
N TYR A 119 -20.09 -3.36 -2.29
CA TYR A 119 -20.13 -2.55 -3.50
C TYR A 119 -20.57 -3.44 -4.67
N ALA A 120 -21.43 -2.90 -5.52
CA ALA A 120 -21.87 -3.55 -6.76
C ALA A 120 -21.51 -2.65 -7.93
N ILE A 121 -20.66 -3.14 -8.84
CA ILE A 121 -20.07 -2.37 -9.92
C ILE A 121 -20.45 -3.02 -11.24
N ALA A 122 -21.28 -2.36 -12.02
CA ALA A 122 -21.75 -2.88 -13.30
C ALA A 122 -20.62 -2.89 -14.37
N PRO A 123 -20.76 -3.70 -15.43
CA PRO A 123 -19.83 -3.70 -16.56
C PRO A 123 -19.54 -2.29 -17.11
N GLY A 124 -18.27 -2.01 -17.36
CA GLY A 124 -17.78 -0.72 -17.89
C GLY A 124 -17.72 0.43 -16.88
N GLN A 125 -18.29 0.27 -15.67
CA GLN A 125 -18.22 1.29 -14.63
C GLN A 125 -16.82 1.38 -14.03
N VAL A 126 -16.44 2.59 -13.61
CA VAL A 126 -15.23 2.82 -12.82
C VAL A 126 -15.39 2.15 -11.47
N ILE A 127 -14.33 1.50 -11.01
CA ILE A 127 -14.27 0.88 -9.68
C ILE A 127 -14.05 2.00 -8.66
N GLU A 128 -15.09 2.30 -7.90
CA GLU A 128 -15.08 3.30 -6.83
C GLU A 128 -15.45 2.64 -5.49
N VAL A 129 -14.63 2.86 -4.46
CA VAL A 129 -14.85 2.38 -3.09
C VAL A 129 -14.69 3.54 -2.12
N ASP A 130 -15.52 3.61 -1.07
CA ASP A 130 -15.54 4.74 -0.12
C ASP A 130 -15.58 6.14 -0.81
N HIS A 131 -16.28 6.26 -1.94
CA HIS A 131 -16.34 7.47 -2.79
C HIS A 131 -15.01 7.90 -3.44
N GLY A 132 -14.00 7.02 -3.46
CA GLY A 132 -12.73 7.24 -4.15
C GLY A 132 -12.51 6.21 -5.25
N LYS A 133 -11.97 6.66 -6.39
CA LYS A 133 -11.47 5.80 -7.46
C LYS A 133 -10.15 5.17 -7.03
N ILE A 134 -9.99 3.89 -7.37
CA ILE A 134 -8.73 3.18 -7.16
C ILE A 134 -7.60 3.93 -7.86
N TRP A 135 -6.45 4.01 -7.19
CA TRP A 135 -5.26 4.77 -7.56
C TRP A 135 -5.39 6.29 -7.58
N SER A 136 -6.34 6.90 -8.29
CA SER A 136 -6.36 8.37 -8.41
C SER A 136 -6.73 9.07 -7.11
N ASP A 137 -7.68 8.51 -6.36
CA ASP A 137 -8.14 9.06 -5.08
C ASP A 137 -7.52 8.33 -3.89
N LEU A 138 -6.69 7.31 -4.15
CA LEU A 138 -6.03 6.42 -3.19
C LEU A 138 -6.92 6.09 -1.97
N PRO A 139 -8.14 5.54 -2.16
CA PRO A 139 -8.95 5.10 -1.03
C PRO A 139 -8.13 4.15 -0.16
N HIS A 140 -8.30 4.19 1.16
CA HIS A 140 -7.45 3.56 2.18
C HIS A 140 -6.19 4.34 2.59
N PHE A 141 -5.53 5.07 1.69
CA PHE A 141 -4.25 5.71 2.00
C PHE A 141 -4.34 6.67 3.19
N THR A 142 -5.39 7.50 3.25
CA THR A 142 -5.66 8.38 4.39
C THR A 142 -6.02 7.65 5.68
N THR A 143 -6.52 6.42 5.60
CA THR A 143 -6.78 5.59 6.78
C THR A 143 -5.48 5.01 7.33
N CYS A 144 -4.58 4.53 6.45
CA CYS A 144 -3.23 4.13 6.84
C CYS A 144 -2.49 5.29 7.51
N PHE A 145 -2.38 6.44 6.83
CA PHE A 145 -1.70 7.62 7.39
C PHE A 145 -2.43 8.25 8.59
N GLY A 146 -3.76 8.19 8.62
CA GLY A 146 -4.57 8.83 9.65
C GLY A 146 -4.45 8.16 11.01
N GLN A 147 -4.20 6.84 11.05
CA GLN A 147 -3.90 6.13 12.29
C GLN A 147 -2.57 6.62 12.90
N ASP A 148 -1.61 7.01 12.06
CA ASP A 148 -0.29 7.46 12.51
C ASP A 148 -0.25 8.97 12.83
N MET A 149 -0.97 9.81 12.07
CA MET A 149 -1.12 11.24 12.39
C MET A 149 -1.98 11.52 13.64
N GLN A 150 -2.76 10.54 14.12
CA GLN A 150 -3.50 10.65 15.38
C GLN A 150 -2.63 10.45 16.63
N GLY A 151 -1.31 10.23 16.48
CA GLY A 151 -0.31 10.30 17.55
C GLY A 151 -0.81 9.82 18.90
N THR A 152 -0.79 8.50 19.13
CA THR A 152 -1.09 7.87 20.43
C THR A 152 -2.17 8.59 21.25
N LEU A 153 -3.36 8.78 20.67
CA LEU A 153 -4.50 9.20 21.49
C LEU A 153 -5.01 7.99 22.29
N CYS A 154 -4.49 7.92 23.52
CA CYS A 154 -5.11 7.32 24.71
C CYS A 154 -4.98 5.79 24.89
N SER A 155 -3.84 5.34 25.41
CA SER A 155 -3.81 4.18 26.33
C SER A 155 -3.02 4.41 27.62
N ASP A 156 -2.59 5.64 27.89
CA ASP A 156 -2.17 6.09 29.23
C ASP A 156 -3.32 6.87 29.86
N LEU A 157 -4.41 6.18 30.24
CA LEU A 157 -5.40 6.61 31.24
C LEU A 157 -6.43 5.49 31.47
N HIS A 158 -5.98 4.38 32.06
CA HIS A 158 -6.77 3.74 33.11
C HIS A 158 -5.87 3.55 34.34
N THR A 159 -5.78 4.65 35.07
CA THR A 159 -5.47 4.72 36.49
C THR A 159 -6.19 3.61 37.24
N HIS A 160 -5.48 3.00 38.19
CA HIS A 160 -6.05 2.44 39.40
C HIS A 160 -7.35 3.14 39.81
N LEU A 161 -8.41 2.37 40.08
CA LEU A 161 -9.30 2.60 41.23
C LEU A 161 -10.27 1.42 41.40
N HIS A 162 -10.19 0.86 42.61
CA HIS A 162 -10.98 -0.17 43.30
C HIS A 162 -10.83 -1.64 42.88
#